data_AF-A0A934XU22-F1
#
_entry.id   AF-A0A934XU22-F1
#
_cell.length_a   1.000
_cell.length_b   1.000
_cell.length_c   1.000
_cell.angle_alpha   90.00
_cell.angle_beta   90.00
_cell.angle_gamma   90.00
#
_symmetry.space_group_name_H-M   'P 1'
#
loop_
_entity.id
_entity.type
_entity.pdbx_description
1 polymer ?
#
loop_
_entity_poly.entity_id
_entity_poly.type
_entity_poly.pdbx_seq_one_letter_code
_entity_poly.pdbx_strand_id
1 'polypeptide(L)'
;MPHWFNTAGPCKPDIHYMLPAAARVAEARPLIEQQACFDIHAPRQTGKTTAMTMLARELTASGRYVAVLLSVEVGAAFNTDPGAAELAILAEWRNAASVRLPADLQPPSWPMETEGQRIRAALQQWAQVAPRP
;
A
#
# COMPACT_ATOMS: atom_id res chain seq x y z
N MET A 1 19.21 13.06 18.09
CA MET A 1 19.55 11.74 18.68
C MET A 1 20.27 10.92 17.61
N PRO A 2 21.26 10.09 17.95
CA PRO A 2 21.83 9.16 16.98
C PRO A 2 20.77 8.16 16.52
N HIS A 3 20.86 7.71 15.26
CA HIS A 3 20.00 6.64 14.75
C HIS A 3 20.28 5.33 15.51
N TRP A 4 19.36 4.36 15.45
CA TRP A 4 19.55 3.01 16.00
C TRP A 4 19.07 1.91 15.04
N PHE A 5 19.48 0.66 15.28
CA PHE A 5 19.00 -0.48 14.50
C PHE A 5 17.63 -0.94 15.00
N ASN A 6 16.64 -0.96 14.10
CA ASN A 6 15.34 -1.58 14.38
C ASN A 6 15.30 -3.01 13.86
N THR A 7 14.99 -3.97 14.73
CA THR A 7 14.88 -5.40 14.39
C THR A 7 13.43 -5.89 14.34
N ALA A 8 12.45 -5.05 14.69
CA ALA A 8 11.03 -5.42 14.70
C ALA A 8 10.14 -4.32 14.09
N GLY A 9 9.24 -4.70 13.18
CA GLY A 9 8.31 -3.77 12.54
C GLY A 9 8.94 -2.88 11.45
N PRO A 10 8.20 -1.87 10.94
CA PRO A 10 8.66 -1.01 9.86
C PRO A 10 9.85 -0.13 10.28
N CYS A 11 10.81 0.07 9.37
CA CYS A 11 11.91 0.99 9.61
C CYS A 11 11.60 2.41 9.10
N LYS A 12 12.06 3.42 9.84
CA LYS A 12 11.84 4.85 9.58
C LYS A 12 13.18 5.54 9.26
N PRO A 13 13.37 6.12 8.06
CA PRO A 13 14.66 6.68 7.64
C PRO A 13 15.20 7.82 8.51
N ASP A 14 14.30 8.57 9.16
CA ASP A 14 14.59 9.72 10.01
C ASP A 14 15.13 9.35 11.40
N ILE A 15 15.00 8.09 11.81
CA ILE A 15 15.38 7.65 13.17
C ILE A 15 16.14 6.31 13.19
N HIS A 16 16.10 5.50 12.14
CA HIS A 16 16.76 4.19 12.11
C HIS A 16 17.98 4.16 11.17
N TYR A 17 18.97 3.33 11.49
CA TYR A 17 20.01 2.95 10.54
C TYR A 17 19.39 2.08 9.45
N MET A 18 19.47 2.55 8.20
CA MET A 18 18.83 1.88 7.06
C MET A 18 19.73 1.90 5.83
N LEU A 19 19.80 0.74 5.18
CA LEU A 19 20.18 0.68 3.76
C LEU A 19 18.99 1.12 2.90
N PRO A 20 19.22 1.62 1.66
CA PRO A 20 18.13 1.96 0.74
C PRO A 20 17.17 0.77 0.56
N ALA A 21 15.95 0.88 1.09
CA ALA A 21 15.05 -0.26 1.20
C ALA A 21 14.46 -0.67 -0.16
N ALA A 22 14.13 0.30 -1.02
CA ALA A 22 13.58 0.04 -2.36
C ALA A 22 14.59 -0.64 -3.29
N ALA A 23 15.90 -0.47 -3.06
CA ALA A 23 16.94 -1.16 -3.82
C ALA A 23 16.86 -2.70 -3.67
N ARG A 24 16.23 -3.20 -2.59
CA ARG A 24 16.01 -4.65 -2.38
C ARG A 24 14.92 -5.24 -3.28
N VAL A 25 14.12 -4.38 -3.92
CA VAL A 25 13.03 -4.75 -4.84
C VAL A 25 13.19 -4.01 -6.17
N ALA A 26 14.44 -3.78 -6.60
CA ALA A 26 14.73 -3.01 -7.82
C ALA A 26 14.07 -3.62 -9.07
N GLU A 27 13.95 -4.95 -9.11
CA GLU A 27 13.31 -5.72 -10.19
C GLU A 27 11.80 -5.43 -10.32
N ALA A 28 11.16 -4.85 -9.30
CA ALA A 28 9.76 -4.45 -9.38
C ALA A 28 9.53 -3.30 -10.36
N ARG A 29 10.51 -2.40 -10.56
CA ARG A 29 10.34 -1.22 -11.41
C ARG A 29 10.08 -1.57 -12.88
N PRO A 30 10.90 -2.41 -13.54
CA PRO A 30 10.60 -2.89 -14.89
C PRO A 30 9.23 -3.57 -15.00
N LEU A 31 8.82 -4.34 -13.99
CA LEU A 31 7.52 -5.03 -13.97
C LEU A 31 6.36 -4.04 -13.91
N ILE A 32 6.47 -3.00 -13.08
CA ILE A 32 5.48 -1.91 -13.00
C ILE A 32 5.38 -1.17 -14.32
N GLU A 33 6.52 -0.88 -14.97
CA GLU A 33 6.54 -0.21 -16.28
C GLU A 33 5.90 -1.07 -17.38
N GLN A 34 5.94 -2.40 -17.24
CA GLN A 34 5.24 -3.36 -18.10
C GLN A 34 3.78 -3.62 -17.67
N GLN A 35 3.29 -2.94 -16.64
CA GLN A 35 1.96 -3.13 -16.04
C GLN A 35 1.72 -4.57 -15.55
N ALA A 36 2.78 -5.26 -15.16
CA ALA A 36 2.73 -6.62 -14.65
C ALA A 36 2.38 -6.66 -13.16
N CYS A 37 1.58 -7.65 -12.76
CA CYS A 37 1.43 -8.04 -11.37
C CYS A 37 2.60 -8.96 -10.97
N PHE A 38 3.12 -8.79 -9.76
CA PHE A 38 4.23 -9.60 -9.24
C PHE A 38 4.06 -9.86 -7.75
N ASP A 39 4.63 -10.96 -7.30
CA ASP A 39 4.73 -11.34 -5.89
C ASP A 39 6.15 -11.16 -5.36
N ILE A 40 6.28 -11.03 -4.05
CA ILE A 40 7.58 -10.96 -3.37
C ILE A 40 7.67 -12.14 -2.41
N HIS A 41 8.49 -13.12 -2.77
CA HIS A 41 8.81 -14.25 -1.92
C HIS A 41 10.03 -13.95 -1.05
N ALA A 42 9.85 -13.88 0.27
CA ALA A 42 10.97 -13.81 1.21
C ALA A 42 10.58 -14.32 2.62
N PRO A 43 11.53 -14.77 3.45
CA PRO A 43 11.28 -15.20 4.83
C PRO A 43 10.57 -14.15 5.70
N ARG A 44 10.01 -14.58 6.84
CA ARG A 44 9.37 -13.66 7.80
C ARG A 44 10.37 -12.62 8.30
N GLN A 45 9.89 -11.40 8.53
CA GLN A 45 10.66 -10.28 9.11
C GLN A 45 11.92 -9.83 8.32
N THR A 46 12.01 -10.12 7.02
CA THR A 46 13.13 -9.66 6.16
C THR A 46 12.98 -8.24 5.60
N GLY A 47 11.96 -7.50 6.06
CA GLY A 47 11.73 -6.11 5.66
C GLY A 47 10.94 -5.92 4.36
N LYS A 48 10.19 -6.93 3.89
CA LYS A 48 9.29 -6.83 2.72
C LYS A 48 8.37 -5.61 2.78
N THR A 49 7.68 -5.42 3.91
CA THR A 49 6.77 -4.28 4.13
C THR A 49 7.51 -2.96 4.04
N THR A 50 8.71 -2.85 4.62
CA THR A 50 9.55 -1.65 4.55
C THR A 50 9.98 -1.37 3.11
N ALA A 51 10.41 -2.40 2.36
CA ALA A 51 10.81 -2.26 0.97
C ALA A 51 9.64 -1.79 0.07
N MET A 52 8.46 -2.41 0.20
CA MET A 52 7.27 -2.04 -0.57
C MET A 52 6.74 -0.65 -0.20
N THR A 53 6.78 -0.29 1.09
CA THR A 53 6.40 1.06 1.54
C THR A 53 7.32 2.11 0.92
N MET A 54 8.63 1.84 0.87
CA MET A 54 9.58 2.77 0.25
C MET A 54 9.43 2.85 -1.26
N LEU A 55 9.22 1.71 -1.94
CA LEU A 55 8.95 1.69 -3.38
C LEU A 55 7.69 2.51 -3.71
N ALA A 56 6.59 2.33 -2.98
CA ALA A 56 5.36 3.09 -3.17
C ALA A 56 5.58 4.60 -2.98
N ARG A 57 6.34 5.01 -1.96
CA ARG A 57 6.72 6.41 -1.74
C ARG A 57 7.53 6.99 -2.89
N GLU A 58 8.53 6.25 -3.37
CA GLU A 58 9.37 6.69 -4.50
C GLU A 58 8.57 6.80 -5.80
N LEU A 59 7.66 5.87 -6.07
CA LEU A 59 6.75 5.91 -7.23
C LEU A 59 5.82 7.13 -7.15
N THR A 60 5.22 7.38 -5.99
CA THR A 60 4.36 8.55 -5.77
C THR A 60 5.14 9.86 -5.85
N ALA A 61 6.34 9.93 -5.30
CA ALA A 61 7.21 11.10 -5.37
C ALA A 61 7.72 11.38 -6.80
N SER A 62 7.79 10.37 -7.66
CA SER A 62 8.26 10.52 -9.05
C SER A 62 7.34 11.35 -9.94
N GLY A 63 6.12 11.66 -9.50
CA GLY A 63 5.14 12.36 -10.33
C GLY A 63 4.35 11.46 -11.28
N ARG A 64 4.78 10.19 -11.49
CA ARG A 64 4.24 9.31 -12.53
C ARG A 64 3.12 8.37 -12.06
N TYR A 65 3.05 8.05 -10.77
CA TYR A 65 2.15 7.02 -10.25
C TYR A 65 1.42 7.42 -8.96
N VAL A 66 0.22 6.91 -8.72
CA VAL A 66 -0.41 6.84 -7.40
C VAL A 66 -0.11 5.47 -6.81
N ALA A 67 0.92 5.40 -5.95
CA ALA A 67 1.33 4.16 -5.35
C ALA A 67 1.17 4.21 -3.82
N VAL A 68 0.44 3.24 -3.28
CA VAL A 68 0.23 3.08 -1.84
C VAL A 68 0.28 1.61 -1.45
N LEU A 69 0.93 1.30 -0.34
CA LEU A 69 0.83 -0.03 0.27
C LEU A 69 -0.46 -0.09 1.09
N LEU A 70 -1.32 -1.06 0.79
CA LEU A 70 -2.58 -1.31 1.48
C LEU A 70 -2.59 -2.74 2.04
N SER A 71 -3.29 -2.97 3.15
CA SER A 71 -3.42 -4.29 3.77
C SER A 71 -4.85 -4.80 3.68
N VAL A 72 -5.01 -6.09 3.42
CA VAL A 72 -6.30 -6.79 3.51
C VAL A 72 -6.42 -7.62 4.81
N GLU A 73 -5.38 -7.61 5.65
CA GLU A 73 -5.27 -8.48 6.82
C GLU A 73 -6.37 -8.25 7.85
N VAL A 74 -6.85 -7.02 7.99
CA VAL A 74 -7.97 -6.68 8.91
C VAL A 74 -9.26 -7.44 8.57
N GLY A 75 -9.45 -7.84 7.31
CA GLY A 75 -10.58 -8.65 6.89
C GLY A 75 -10.51 -10.11 7.37
N ALA A 76 -9.32 -10.60 7.76
CA ALA A 76 -9.15 -12.01 8.16
C ALA A 76 -9.95 -12.37 9.43
N ALA A 77 -10.24 -11.39 10.29
CA ALA A 77 -11.11 -11.57 11.46
C ALA A 77 -12.57 -11.88 11.10
N PHE A 78 -12.97 -11.61 9.85
CA PHE A 78 -14.34 -11.79 9.33
C PHE A 78 -14.37 -12.84 8.22
N ASN A 79 -13.59 -13.91 8.36
CA ASN A 79 -13.43 -14.95 7.32
C ASN A 79 -14.71 -15.73 6.97
N THR A 80 -15.78 -15.59 7.75
CA THR A 80 -17.12 -16.13 7.47
C THR A 80 -18.15 -15.05 7.10
N ASP A 81 -17.75 -13.78 7.05
CA ASP A 81 -18.61 -12.63 6.74
C ASP A 81 -17.88 -11.71 5.74
N PRO A 82 -17.98 -12.00 4.43
CA PRO A 82 -17.33 -11.21 3.38
C PRO A 82 -17.75 -9.74 3.42
N GLY A 83 -19.01 -9.44 3.73
CA GLY A 83 -19.52 -8.09 3.86
C GLY A 83 -18.83 -7.28 4.95
N ALA A 84 -18.67 -7.86 6.14
CA ALA A 84 -17.92 -7.24 7.23
C ALA A 84 -16.43 -7.12 6.90
N ALA A 85 -15.84 -8.13 6.24
CA ALA A 85 -14.46 -8.09 5.79
C ALA A 85 -14.20 -6.92 4.82
N GLU A 86 -15.06 -6.72 3.81
CA GLU A 86 -14.94 -5.60 2.86
C GLU A 86 -14.99 -4.25 3.58
N LEU A 87 -15.92 -4.07 4.52
CA LEU A 87 -16.05 -2.82 5.27
C LEU A 87 -14.81 -2.53 6.12
N ALA A 88 -14.30 -3.54 6.82
CA ALA A 88 -13.08 -3.41 7.62
C ALA A 88 -11.86 -3.06 6.74
N ILE A 89 -11.70 -3.73 5.61
CA ILE A 89 -10.63 -3.48 4.64
C ILE A 89 -10.72 -2.07 4.07
N LEU A 90 -11.89 -1.64 3.61
CA LEU A 90 -12.10 -0.31 3.02
C LEU A 90 -11.91 0.82 4.03
N ALA A 91 -12.28 0.60 5.30
CA ALA A 91 -12.01 1.55 6.38
C ALA A 91 -10.50 1.71 6.60
N GLU A 92 -9.76 0.60 6.68
CA GLU A 92 -8.31 0.64 6.84
C GLU A 92 -7.62 1.27 5.63
N TRP A 93 -8.09 0.99 4.42
CA TRP A 93 -7.52 1.59 3.20
C TRP A 93 -7.69 3.10 3.18
N ARG A 94 -8.86 3.61 3.58
CA ARG A 94 -9.08 5.06 3.69
C ARG A 94 -8.13 5.69 4.71
N ASN A 95 -7.99 5.09 5.88
CA ASN A 95 -7.09 5.57 6.92
C ASN A 95 -5.63 5.56 6.44
N ALA A 96 -5.17 4.44 5.88
CA ALA A 96 -3.81 4.30 5.36
C ALA A 96 -3.53 5.30 4.24
N ALA A 97 -4.45 5.48 3.29
CA ALA A 97 -4.31 6.44 2.19
C ALA A 97 -4.25 7.88 2.71
N SER A 98 -5.09 8.26 3.68
CA SER A 98 -5.10 9.60 4.26
C SER A 98 -3.76 10.02 4.92
N VAL A 99 -3.01 9.03 5.44
CA VAL A 99 -1.70 9.25 6.07
C VAL A 99 -0.55 9.16 5.06
N ARG A 100 -0.69 8.34 4.02
CA ARG A 100 0.41 7.97 3.12
C ARG A 100 0.41 8.72 1.80
N LEU A 101 -0.71 9.33 1.41
CA LEU A 101 -0.87 10.03 0.13
C LEU A 101 -1.21 11.51 0.33
N PRO A 102 -0.67 12.39 -0.55
CA PRO A 102 -1.18 13.75 -0.73
C PRO A 102 -2.69 13.80 -0.96
N ALA A 103 -3.34 14.89 -0.54
CA ALA A 103 -4.80 15.02 -0.57
C ALA A 103 -5.42 14.85 -1.97
N ASP A 104 -4.71 15.29 -3.01
CA ASP A 104 -5.10 15.16 -4.43
C ASP A 104 -4.99 13.74 -4.98
N LEU A 105 -4.29 12.84 -4.28
CA LEU A 105 -4.12 11.44 -4.67
C LEU A 105 -4.93 10.49 -3.78
N GLN A 106 -5.59 11.01 -2.74
CA GLN A 106 -6.42 10.22 -1.84
C GLN A 106 -7.68 9.71 -2.54
N PRO A 107 -8.22 8.57 -2.08
CA PRO A 107 -9.44 8.05 -2.65
C PRO A 107 -10.64 8.97 -2.40
N PRO A 108 -11.62 8.98 -3.31
CA PRO A 108 -12.90 9.61 -3.04
C PRO A 108 -13.67 8.85 -1.95
N SER A 109 -14.85 9.36 -1.61
CA SER A 109 -15.78 8.58 -0.78
C SER A 109 -16.15 7.28 -1.50
N TRP A 110 -16.04 6.17 -0.77
CA TRP A 110 -16.38 4.83 -1.26
C TRP A 110 -17.85 4.79 -1.68
N PRO A 111 -18.16 4.17 -2.82
CA PRO A 111 -19.54 4.06 -3.29
C PRO A 111 -20.31 3.11 -2.37
N MET A 112 -21.62 3.33 -2.25
CA MET A 112 -22.50 2.38 -1.59
C MET A 112 -22.80 1.24 -2.56
N GLU A 113 -22.25 0.06 -2.28
CA GLU A 113 -22.40 -1.12 -3.12
C GLU A 113 -22.80 -2.36 -2.31
N THR A 114 -23.33 -3.34 -3.03
CA THR A 114 -23.69 -4.64 -2.44
C THR A 114 -22.43 -5.35 -1.93
N GLU A 115 -22.61 -6.17 -0.89
CA GLU A 115 -21.57 -7.08 -0.43
C GLU A 115 -20.97 -7.91 -1.58
N GLY A 116 -19.65 -8.08 -1.55
CA GLY A 116 -18.86 -8.76 -2.57
C GLY A 116 -18.45 -7.86 -3.74
N GLN A 117 -18.96 -6.63 -3.82
CA GLN A 117 -18.63 -5.69 -4.90
C GLN A 117 -17.90 -4.44 -4.40
N ARG A 118 -17.85 -4.20 -3.08
CA ARG A 118 -17.43 -2.91 -2.51
C ARG A 118 -15.96 -2.62 -2.78
N ILE A 119 -15.09 -3.62 -2.61
CA ILE A 119 -13.65 -3.45 -2.88
C ILE A 119 -13.40 -3.10 -4.35
N ARG A 120 -14.05 -3.85 -5.27
CA ARG A 120 -13.93 -3.61 -6.71
C ARG A 120 -14.41 -2.21 -7.07
N ALA A 121 -15.59 -1.81 -6.61
CA ALA A 121 -16.16 -0.51 -6.91
C ALA A 121 -15.31 0.64 -6.35
N ALA A 122 -14.80 0.50 -5.12
CA ALA A 122 -13.91 1.48 -4.53
C ALA A 122 -12.62 1.67 -5.34
N LEU A 123 -11.96 0.57 -5.76
CA LEU A 123 -10.76 0.65 -6.58
C LEU A 123 -11.03 1.20 -7.99
N GLN A 124 -12.15 0.82 -8.61
CA GLN A 124 -12.56 1.35 -9.91
C GLN A 124 -12.81 2.86 -9.85
N GLN A 125 -13.55 3.32 -8.85
CA GLN A 125 -13.83 4.74 -8.68
C GLN A 125 -12.55 5.52 -8.37
N TRP A 126 -11.66 4.98 -7.54
CA TRP A 126 -10.39 5.62 -7.26
C TRP A 126 -9.52 5.72 -8.53
N ALA A 127 -9.41 4.65 -9.32
CA ALA A 127 -8.66 4.65 -10.57
C ALA A 127 -9.23 5.63 -11.62
N GLN A 128 -10.54 5.87 -11.63
CA GLN A 128 -11.17 6.83 -12.55
C GLN A 128 -10.87 8.28 -12.20
N VAL A 129 -10.76 8.62 -10.91
CA VAL A 129 -10.51 10.00 -10.46
C VAL A 129 -9.04 10.30 -10.23
N ALA A 130 -8.20 9.27 -10.09
CA ALA A 130 -6.77 9.45 -9.91
C ALA A 130 -6.17 10.19 -11.12
N PRO A 131 -5.34 11.23 -10.89
CA PRO A 131 -4.80 12.04 -11.99
C PRO A 131 -3.74 11.30 -12.81
N ARG A 132 -3.33 10.11 -12.38
CA ARG A 132 -2.29 9.29 -12.96
C ARG A 132 -2.45 7.83 -12.52
N PRO A 133 -1.82 6.87 -13.23
CA PRO A 133 -1.93 5.44 -12.95
C PRO A 133 -1.53 5.05 -11.54
#